data_AF-A0A674DBJ4-F1
#
_entry.id   AF-A0A674DBJ4-F1
#
_cell.length_a   1.000
_cell.length_b   1.000
_cell.length_c   1.000
_cell.angle_alpha   90.00
_cell.angle_beta   90.00
_cell.angle_gamma   90.00
#
_symmetry.space_group_name_H-M   'P 1'
#
loop_
_entity.id
_entity.type
_entity.pdbx_description
1 polymer ?
#
loop_
_entity_poly.entity_id
_entity_poly.type
_entity_poly.pdbx_seq_one_letter_code
_entity_poly.pdbx_strand_id
1 'polypeptide(L)'
;MYTMQSWTCICLIICSMQSVCHCCDWIRHHYGHLSSEYLSLLDQMGGDITKQNAPVFFPTSLYRHIDDAEFEDKVRFLKDTIYQIINLFDGNMKSVTWDKKNLDDFLNILERQLENLNSCVSPAMKPERRLKRYFKKLNKNVLRKMVSLVSYGNVFNTCNQMNIN
;
A
#
# COMPACT_ATOMS: atom_id res chain seq x y z
N MET A 1 -57.34 4.88 8.99
CA MET A 1 -56.29 4.02 9.57
C MET A 1 -55.10 3.92 8.61
N TYR A 2 -54.41 5.04 8.35
CA TYR A 2 -53.25 5.12 7.45
C TYR A 2 -52.07 5.73 8.21
N THR A 3 -51.46 4.98 9.13
CA THR A 3 -50.31 5.52 9.88
C THR A 3 -49.17 4.52 10.05
N MET A 4 -49.35 3.23 9.81
CA MET A 4 -48.26 2.25 9.97
C MET A 4 -47.43 2.02 8.69
N GLN A 5 -48.01 2.29 7.51
CA GLN A 5 -47.36 2.06 6.21
C GLN A 5 -46.45 3.22 5.77
N SER A 6 -46.75 4.44 6.22
CA SER A 6 -45.94 5.63 5.87
C SER A 6 -44.60 5.64 6.61
N TRP A 7 -44.59 5.21 7.87
CA TRP A 7 -43.39 5.16 8.71
C TRP A 7 -42.43 4.04 8.31
N THR A 8 -42.96 2.91 7.83
CA THR A 8 -42.14 1.82 7.29
C THR A 8 -41.46 2.25 5.98
N CYS A 9 -42.13 2.99 5.10
CA CYS A 9 -41.51 3.59 3.92
C CYS A 9 -40.43 4.62 4.28
N ILE A 10 -40.67 5.49 5.27
CA ILE A 10 -39.68 6.47 5.74
C ILE A 10 -38.45 5.77 6.36
N CYS A 11 -38.65 4.75 7.19
CA CYS A 11 -37.55 3.93 7.74
C CYS A 11 -36.78 3.21 6.63
N LEU A 12 -37.45 2.66 5.62
CA LEU A 12 -36.78 2.03 4.48
C LEU A 12 -36.00 3.05 3.65
N ILE A 13 -36.52 4.25 3.44
CA ILE A 13 -35.81 5.34 2.76
C ILE A 13 -34.59 5.79 3.57
N ILE A 14 -34.72 6.03 4.88
CA ILE A 14 -33.60 6.42 5.75
C ILE A 14 -32.55 5.30 5.86
N CYS A 15 -32.96 4.03 5.99
CA CYS A 15 -32.05 2.89 5.98
C CYS A 15 -31.40 2.66 4.61
N SER A 16 -32.07 3.01 3.51
CA SER A 16 -31.49 2.99 2.16
C SER A 16 -30.62 4.20 1.86
N MET A 17 -30.78 5.35 2.53
CA MET A 17 -29.81 6.45 2.50
C MET A 17 -28.59 6.19 3.40
N GLN A 18 -28.70 5.25 4.35
CA GLN A 18 -27.56 4.65 5.05
C GLN A 18 -26.87 3.56 4.23
N SER A 19 -27.33 3.27 3.01
CA SER A 19 -26.63 2.34 2.13
C SER A 19 -25.29 2.93 1.70
N VAL A 20 -24.29 2.59 2.52
CA VAL A 20 -22.92 2.29 2.15
C VAL A 20 -22.17 3.44 1.47
N CYS A 21 -21.77 4.41 2.28
CA CYS A 21 -20.42 4.95 2.13
C CYS A 21 -19.62 4.55 3.38
N HIS A 22 -19.32 3.26 3.50
CA HIS A 22 -18.21 2.84 4.37
C HIS A 22 -16.91 3.24 3.64
N CYS A 23 -16.61 4.55 3.61
CA CYS A 23 -15.22 4.94 3.53
C CYS A 23 -14.49 4.16 4.63
N CYS A 24 -13.41 3.48 4.29
CA CYS A 24 -12.60 2.73 5.25
C CYS A 24 -12.19 3.68 6.38
N ASP A 25 -12.88 3.63 7.53
CA ASP A 25 -12.66 4.55 8.66
C ASP A 25 -11.20 4.49 9.12
N TRP A 26 -10.60 3.30 8.98
CA TRP A 26 -9.20 3.09 9.27
C TRP A 26 -8.27 3.92 8.37
N ILE A 27 -8.56 4.02 7.06
CA ILE A 27 -7.74 4.85 6.15
C ILE A 27 -7.80 6.32 6.61
N ARG A 28 -8.99 6.80 6.94
CA ARG A 28 -9.22 8.19 7.34
C ARG A 28 -8.44 8.57 8.60
N HIS A 29 -8.36 7.68 9.58
CA HIS A 29 -7.84 8.01 10.91
C HIS A 29 -6.43 7.50 11.20
N HIS A 30 -5.97 6.47 10.51
CA HIS A 30 -4.74 5.75 10.89
C HIS A 30 -3.71 5.61 9.78
N TYR A 31 -4.12 5.66 8.50
CA TYR A 31 -3.21 5.41 7.39
C TYR A 31 -2.07 6.42 7.32
N GLY A 32 -2.36 7.71 7.45
CA GLY A 32 -1.33 8.76 7.40
C GLY A 32 -0.29 8.63 8.52
N HIS A 33 -0.74 8.32 9.75
CA HIS A 33 0.16 8.13 10.89
C HIS A 33 1.09 6.94 10.68
N LEU A 34 0.53 5.76 10.37
CA LEU A 34 1.33 4.56 10.12
C LEU A 34 2.25 4.73 8.89
N SER A 35 1.83 5.52 7.90
CA SER A 35 2.65 5.83 6.74
C SER A 35 3.85 6.69 7.07
N SER A 36 3.69 7.68 7.94
CA SER A 36 4.84 8.45 8.43
C SER A 36 5.85 7.60 9.20
N GLU A 37 5.38 6.60 9.95
CA GLU A 37 6.21 5.72 10.77
C GLU A 37 7.08 4.80 9.90
N TYR A 38 6.48 4.07 8.95
CA TYR A 38 7.28 3.19 8.08
C TYR A 38 8.20 3.99 7.14
N LEU A 39 7.83 5.22 6.74
CA LEU A 39 8.70 6.08 5.92
C LEU A 39 9.94 6.55 6.71
N SER A 40 9.77 6.88 7.99
CA SER A 40 10.88 7.19 8.89
C SER A 40 11.84 6.02 9.03
N LEU A 41 11.31 4.80 9.19
CA LEU A 41 12.13 3.58 9.24
C LEU A 41 12.88 3.33 7.92
N LEU A 42 12.22 3.55 6.78
CA LEU A 42 12.86 3.44 5.46
C LEU A 42 13.99 4.44 5.28
N ASP A 43 13.83 5.68 5.75
CA ASP A 43 14.88 6.70 5.70
C ASP A 43 16.09 6.30 6.54
N GLN A 44 15.83 5.84 7.78
CA GLN A 44 16.88 5.36 8.69
C GLN A 44 17.63 4.14 8.14
N MET A 45 16.94 3.23 7.45
CA MET A 45 17.56 2.05 6.83
C MET A 45 18.22 2.34 5.47
N GLY A 46 17.72 3.34 4.74
CA GLY A 46 18.10 3.65 3.37
C GLY A 46 19.43 4.39 3.25
N GLY A 47 19.88 5.07 4.31
CA GLY A 47 21.10 5.86 4.32
C GLY A 47 21.13 6.91 3.21
N ASP A 48 22.32 7.21 2.67
CA ASP A 48 22.44 8.13 1.53
C ASP A 48 21.80 7.55 0.26
N ILE A 49 20.60 8.02 -0.05
CA ILE A 49 19.89 7.68 -1.28
C ILE A 49 20.70 8.18 -2.48
N THR A 50 21.28 7.25 -3.22
CA THR A 50 22.13 7.54 -4.37
C THR A 50 21.37 8.29 -5.46
N LYS A 51 21.94 9.37 -6.00
CA LYS A 51 21.40 10.11 -7.17
C LYS A 51 21.49 9.36 -8.50
N GLN A 52 21.98 8.12 -8.51
CA GLN A 52 22.11 7.32 -9.72
C GLN A 52 20.73 6.85 -10.22
N ASN A 53 20.56 6.90 -11.53
CA ASN A 53 19.35 6.38 -12.18
C ASN A 53 19.24 4.89 -11.90
N ALA A 54 18.17 4.52 -11.23
CA ALA A 54 17.99 3.15 -10.82
C ALA A 54 17.49 2.28 -12.00
N PRO A 55 17.86 0.99 -12.05
CA PRO A 55 17.73 0.15 -13.25
C PRO A 55 16.29 -0.29 -13.57
N VAL A 56 15.33 0.10 -12.75
CA VAL A 56 13.90 -0.22 -12.93
C VAL A 56 13.11 1.07 -12.77
N PHE A 57 12.44 1.52 -13.83
CA PHE A 57 11.59 2.70 -13.75
C PHE A 57 10.35 2.45 -12.88
N PHE A 58 9.99 3.45 -12.08
CA PHE A 58 8.74 3.48 -11.34
C PHE A 58 7.55 3.38 -12.31
N PRO A 59 6.49 2.59 -12.00
CA PRO A 59 5.39 2.36 -12.92
C PRO A 59 4.38 3.51 -12.89
N THR A 60 4.80 4.75 -13.20
CA THR A 60 3.98 5.97 -13.13
C THR A 60 2.64 5.83 -13.86
N SER A 61 2.63 5.19 -15.03
CA SER A 61 1.39 4.97 -15.80
C SER A 61 0.38 4.06 -15.09
N LEU A 62 0.84 3.17 -14.20
CA LEU A 62 -0.03 2.31 -13.40
C LEU A 62 -0.66 3.12 -12.27
N TYR A 63 0.15 3.90 -11.53
CA TYR A 63 -0.35 4.76 -10.45
C TYR A 63 -1.34 5.81 -10.96
N ARG A 64 -1.03 6.48 -12.08
CA ARG A 64 -1.95 7.43 -12.71
C ARG A 64 -3.31 6.81 -13.08
N HIS A 65 -3.33 5.53 -13.48
CA HIS A 65 -4.59 4.86 -13.78
C HIS A 65 -5.43 4.61 -12.52
N ILE A 66 -4.76 4.39 -11.39
CA ILE A 66 -5.42 4.15 -10.10
C ILE A 66 -5.90 5.47 -9.48
N ASP A 67 -5.23 6.59 -9.74
CA ASP A 67 -5.66 7.92 -9.27
C ASP A 67 -7.09 8.26 -9.74
N ASP A 68 -7.45 7.82 -10.95
CA ASP A 68 -8.79 8.00 -11.55
C ASP A 68 -9.77 6.86 -11.22
N ALA A 69 -9.34 5.83 -10.48
CA ALA A 69 -10.17 4.66 -10.17
C ALA A 69 -11.13 4.89 -9.00
N GLU A 70 -12.10 3.98 -8.86
CA GLU A 70 -13.04 3.96 -7.73
C GLU A 70 -12.30 3.72 -6.40
N PHE A 71 -12.91 4.16 -5.30
CA PHE A 71 -12.31 4.04 -3.96
C PHE A 71 -11.90 2.60 -3.63
N GLU A 72 -12.77 1.61 -3.87
CA GLU A 72 -12.45 0.22 -3.57
C GLU A 72 -11.24 -0.29 -4.38
N ASP A 73 -11.12 0.14 -5.65
CA ASP A 73 -9.97 -0.22 -6.51
C ASP A 73 -8.67 0.44 -6.04
N LYS A 74 -8.72 1.69 -5.55
CA LYS A 74 -7.58 2.35 -4.91
C LYS A 74 -7.12 1.59 -3.66
N VAL A 75 -8.05 1.22 -2.78
CA VAL A 75 -7.75 0.46 -1.56
C VAL A 75 -7.19 -0.92 -1.89
N ARG A 76 -7.75 -1.62 -2.90
CA ARG A 76 -7.22 -2.90 -3.39
C ARG A 76 -5.81 -2.75 -3.95
N PHE A 77 -5.55 -1.71 -4.75
CA PHE A 77 -4.23 -1.46 -5.32
C PHE A 77 -3.19 -1.17 -4.23
N LEU A 78 -3.55 -0.35 -3.25
CA LEU A 78 -2.71 -0.08 -2.08
C LEU A 78 -2.38 -1.38 -1.33
N LYS A 79 -3.40 -2.20 -1.07
CA LYS A 79 -3.25 -3.50 -0.42
C LYS A 79 -2.27 -4.42 -1.16
N ASP A 80 -2.46 -4.55 -2.48
CA ASP A 80 -1.57 -5.34 -3.33
C ASP A 80 -0.13 -4.78 -3.31
N THR A 81 0.02 -3.45 -3.26
CA THR A 81 1.32 -2.79 -3.21
C THR A 81 2.06 -3.08 -1.91
N ILE A 82 1.39 -2.91 -0.75
CA ILE A 82 1.96 -3.24 0.57
C ILE A 82 2.36 -4.72 0.62
N TYR A 83 1.51 -5.62 0.13
CA TYR A 83 1.82 -7.04 0.05
C TYR A 83 3.06 -7.31 -0.82
N GLN A 84 3.21 -6.66 -1.97
CA GLN A 84 4.42 -6.81 -2.78
C GLN A 84 5.67 -6.27 -2.09
N ILE A 85 5.57 -5.19 -1.30
CA ILE A 85 6.69 -4.61 -0.53
C ILE A 85 7.14 -5.55 0.58
N ILE A 86 6.21 -6.10 1.37
CA ILE A 86 6.55 -7.10 2.42
C ILE A 86 7.35 -8.25 1.81
N ASN A 87 6.84 -8.85 0.74
CA ASN A 87 7.53 -9.96 0.04
C ASN A 87 8.90 -9.56 -0.56
N LEU A 88 9.07 -8.28 -0.91
CA LEU A 88 10.31 -7.76 -1.46
C LEU A 88 11.41 -7.68 -0.39
N PHE A 89 11.03 -7.30 0.83
CA PHE A 89 11.94 -7.08 1.95
C PHE A 89 12.24 -8.37 2.73
N ASP A 90 11.22 -9.20 3.00
CA ASP A 90 11.35 -10.47 3.73
C ASP A 90 12.33 -11.45 3.02
N GLY A 91 12.26 -11.53 1.69
CA GLY A 91 13.08 -12.48 0.92
C GLY A 91 14.55 -12.09 0.71
N ASN A 92 14.98 -10.88 1.09
CA ASN A 92 16.27 -10.32 0.69
C ASN A 92 17.21 -9.93 1.85
N MET A 93 16.89 -10.34 3.10
CA MET A 93 17.68 -9.96 4.29
C MET A 93 19.16 -10.36 4.23
N LYS A 94 19.52 -11.42 3.49
CA LYS A 94 20.91 -11.91 3.47
C LYS A 94 21.87 -11.04 2.66
N SER A 95 21.37 -10.14 1.81
CA SER A 95 22.18 -9.38 0.86
C SER A 95 22.34 -7.89 1.20
N VAL A 96 21.71 -7.41 2.28
CA VAL A 96 21.70 -5.98 2.64
C VAL A 96 22.14 -5.76 4.08
N THR A 97 22.80 -4.64 4.35
CA THR A 97 23.35 -4.27 5.66
C THR A 97 22.35 -3.49 6.53
N TRP A 98 21.06 -3.71 6.34
CA TRP A 98 20.04 -2.96 7.09
C TRP A 98 20.05 -3.33 8.57
N ASP A 99 19.72 -2.35 9.41
CA ASP A 99 19.49 -2.62 10.82
C ASP A 99 18.30 -3.57 10.95
N LYS A 100 18.57 -4.75 11.52
CA LYS A 100 17.58 -5.84 11.59
C LYS A 100 16.35 -5.41 12.39
N LYS A 101 16.54 -4.64 13.46
CA LYS A 101 15.43 -4.20 14.30
C LYS A 101 14.52 -3.24 13.54
N ASN A 102 15.09 -2.23 12.87
CA ASN A 102 14.32 -1.30 12.06
C ASN A 102 13.60 -1.99 10.89
N LEU A 103 14.21 -3.03 10.32
CA LEU A 103 13.58 -3.84 9.29
C LEU A 103 12.40 -4.65 9.83
N ASP A 104 12.57 -5.31 10.97
CA ASP A 104 11.50 -6.06 11.62
C ASP A 104 10.34 -5.11 12.01
N ASP A 105 10.63 -3.94 12.57
CA ASP A 105 9.63 -2.91 12.88
C ASP A 105 8.91 -2.39 11.63
N PHE A 106 9.64 -2.18 10.54
CA PHE A 106 9.08 -1.77 9.24
C PHE A 106 8.10 -2.81 8.69
N LEU A 107 8.50 -4.09 8.68
CA LEU A 107 7.66 -5.19 8.22
C LEU A 107 6.42 -5.34 9.09
N ASN A 108 6.55 -5.26 10.42
CA ASN A 108 5.44 -5.32 11.36
C ASN A 108 4.40 -4.21 11.12
N ILE A 109 4.84 -2.98 10.84
CA ILE A 109 3.91 -1.87 10.52
C ILE A 109 3.18 -2.14 9.20
N LEU A 110 3.88 -2.60 8.16
CA LEU A 110 3.26 -2.92 6.89
C LEU A 110 2.26 -4.09 6.99
N GLU A 111 2.57 -5.13 7.76
CA GLU A 111 1.66 -6.24 8.02
C GLU A 111 0.39 -5.76 8.73
N ARG A 112 0.53 -4.92 9.76
CA ARG A 112 -0.62 -4.30 10.43
C ARG A 112 -1.44 -3.46 9.47
N GLN A 113 -0.82 -2.67 8.59
CA GLN A 113 -1.55 -1.92 7.57
C GLN A 113 -2.30 -2.84 6.61
N LEU A 114 -1.66 -3.92 6.15
CA LEU A 114 -2.26 -4.91 5.25
C LEU A 114 -3.49 -5.59 5.87
N GLU A 115 -3.40 -5.99 7.14
CA GLU A 115 -4.52 -6.59 7.89
C GLU A 115 -5.70 -5.63 8.01
N ASN A 116 -5.45 -4.37 8.35
CA ASN A 116 -6.51 -3.38 8.47
C ASN A 116 -7.16 -3.08 7.11
N LEU A 117 -6.39 -3.01 6.02
CA LEU A 117 -6.92 -2.82 4.67
C LEU A 117 -7.75 -4.01 4.18
N ASN A 118 -7.46 -5.24 4.65
CA ASN A 118 -8.30 -6.40 4.33
C ASN A 118 -9.73 -6.25 4.84
N SER A 119 -9.96 -5.49 5.92
CA SER A 119 -11.32 -5.22 6.42
C SER A 119 -12.12 -4.26 5.52
N CYS A 120 -11.44 -3.53 4.63
CA CYS A 120 -12.01 -2.45 3.83
C CYS A 120 -12.35 -2.84 2.38
N VAL A 121 -11.99 -4.05 1.95
CA VAL A 121 -12.24 -4.53 0.58
C VAL A 121 -12.72 -5.96 0.60
N SER A 122 -13.59 -6.30 -0.35
CA SER A 122 -14.02 -7.68 -0.51
C SER A 122 -12.84 -8.61 -0.89
N PRO A 123 -12.80 -9.87 -0.41
CA PRO A 123 -11.70 -10.81 -0.67
C PRO A 123 -11.64 -11.30 -2.13
N ALA A 124 -12.66 -11.04 -2.94
CA ALA A 124 -12.83 -11.62 -4.26
C ALA A 124 -12.30 -10.71 -5.38
N MET A 125 -10.97 -10.65 -5.60
CA MET A 125 -10.44 -10.23 -6.90
C MET A 125 -9.00 -10.70 -7.16
N LYS A 126 -8.61 -10.72 -8.44
CA LYS A 126 -7.28 -11.17 -8.88
C LYS A 126 -6.24 -10.06 -8.70
N PRO A 127 -5.02 -10.38 -8.28
CA PRO A 127 -3.95 -9.39 -8.08
C PRO A 127 -3.60 -8.61 -9.35
N GLU A 128 -3.20 -7.33 -9.21
CA GLU A 128 -2.77 -6.48 -10.33
C GLU A 128 -1.49 -7.03 -10.97
N ARG A 129 -1.63 -7.63 -12.16
CA ARG A 129 -0.54 -8.36 -12.84
C ARG A 129 0.63 -7.44 -13.20
N ARG A 130 0.36 -6.18 -13.56
CA ARG A 130 1.39 -5.19 -13.91
C ARG A 130 2.21 -4.81 -12.69
N LEU A 131 1.56 -4.64 -11.53
CA LEU A 131 2.21 -4.36 -10.26
C LEU A 131 3.12 -5.52 -9.84
N LYS A 132 2.60 -6.75 -9.87
CA LYS A 132 3.40 -7.96 -9.58
C LYS A 132 4.61 -8.09 -10.52
N ARG A 133 4.45 -7.76 -11.80
CA ARG A 133 5.56 -7.78 -12.77
C ARG A 133 6.61 -6.71 -12.45
N TYR A 134 6.19 -5.52 -12.03
CA TYR A 134 7.09 -4.46 -11.59
C TYR A 134 7.95 -4.91 -10.40
N PHE A 135 7.34 -5.42 -9.33
CA PHE A 135 8.08 -5.87 -8.14
C PHE A 135 9.00 -7.06 -8.43
N LYS A 136 8.60 -7.99 -9.32
CA LYS A 136 9.51 -9.03 -9.81
C LYS A 136 10.74 -8.45 -10.54
N LYS A 137 10.54 -7.43 -11.38
CA LYS A 137 11.64 -6.75 -12.09
C LYS A 137 12.53 -6.00 -11.09
N LEU A 138 11.94 -5.36 -10.08
CA LEU A 138 12.64 -4.67 -9.01
C LEU A 138 13.53 -5.63 -8.22
N ASN A 139 12.96 -6.73 -7.72
CA ASN A 139 13.71 -7.75 -6.99
C ASN A 139 14.89 -8.31 -7.81
N LYS A 140 14.66 -8.65 -9.08
CA LYS A 140 15.68 -9.22 -9.97
C LYS A 140 16.84 -8.26 -10.28
N ASN A 141 16.55 -6.97 -10.48
CA ASN A 141 17.53 -6.02 -11.03
C ASN A 141 18.13 -5.07 -9.99
N VAL A 142 17.48 -4.90 -8.84
CA VAL A 142 17.96 -4.05 -7.75
C VAL A 142 18.44 -4.95 -6.63
N LEU A 143 17.55 -5.58 -5.88
CA LEU A 143 17.91 -6.25 -4.62
C LEU A 143 18.84 -7.46 -4.80
N ARG A 144 18.58 -8.34 -5.77
CA ARG A 144 19.48 -9.47 -6.04
C ARG A 144 20.85 -9.06 -6.61
N LYS A 145 20.96 -7.86 -7.17
CA LYS A 145 22.20 -7.32 -7.73
C LYS A 145 22.93 -6.40 -6.74
N MET A 146 22.34 -6.11 -5.58
CA MET A 146 22.99 -5.36 -4.49
C MET A 146 24.03 -6.23 -3.77
N VAL A 147 25.07 -6.62 -4.51
CA VAL A 147 26.38 -7.05 -3.99
C VAL A 147 27.34 -5.84 -3.89
N SER A 148 26.91 -4.65 -4.30
CA SER A 148 27.66 -3.40 -4.12
C SER A 148 26.72 -2.23 -3.81
N LEU A 149 26.92 -1.63 -2.64
CA LEU A 149 26.46 -0.36 -2.01
C LEU A 149 25.63 0.72 -2.76
N VAL A 150 24.98 0.47 -3.90
CA VAL A 150 24.43 1.54 -4.76
C VAL A 150 23.13 1.08 -5.43
N SER A 151 21.96 1.42 -4.86
CA SER A 151 20.70 1.75 -5.60
C SER A 151 19.44 1.72 -4.70
N TYR A 152 19.32 2.61 -3.71
CA TYR A 152 18.16 2.63 -2.81
C TYR A 152 17.03 3.61 -3.22
N GLY A 153 17.24 4.47 -4.23
CA GLY A 153 16.28 5.51 -4.61
C GLY A 153 14.92 5.02 -5.12
N ASN A 154 14.83 3.81 -5.67
CA ASN A 154 13.57 3.31 -6.24
C ASN A 154 12.57 2.80 -5.23
N VAL A 155 13.05 2.19 -4.14
CA VAL A 155 12.18 1.64 -3.11
C VAL A 155 11.59 2.80 -2.31
N PHE A 156 12.43 3.79 -1.99
CA PHE A 156 12.03 5.03 -1.35
C PHE A 156 10.99 5.82 -2.18
N ASN A 157 11.21 5.98 -3.49
CA ASN A 157 10.24 6.65 -4.37
C ASN A 157 8.91 5.88 -4.52
N THR A 158 8.94 4.54 -4.48
CA THR A 158 7.71 3.73 -4.50
C THR A 158 6.90 3.92 -3.22
N CYS A 159 7.56 4.05 -2.07
CA CYS A 159 6.92 4.22 -0.78
C CYS A 159 6.41 5.65 -0.55
N ASN A 160 7.17 6.68 -0.95
CA ASN A 160 6.74 8.08 -0.81
C ASN A 160 5.50 8.42 -1.65
N GLN A 161 5.30 7.76 -2.80
CA GLN A 161 4.13 8.00 -3.65
C GLN A 161 2.88 7.20 -3.23
N MET A 162 2.94 6.41 -2.14
CA MET A 162 1.75 5.79 -1.54
C MET A 162 1.01 6.72 -0.58
N ASN A 163 1.48 7.94 -0.34
CA ASN A 163 0.72 8.94 0.40
C ASN A 163 -0.47 9.39 -0.45
N ILE A 164 -1.59 8.67 -0.30
CA ILE A 164 -2.89 9.04 -0.84
C ILE A 164 -3.30 10.34 -0.13
N ASN A 165 -3.15 11.48 -0.81
CA ASN A 165 -3.89 12.71 -0.48
C ASN A 165 -5.28 12.64 -1.13
#